data_AF-A0A4Z2JBB0-F1
#
_entry.id   AF-A0A4Z2JBB0-F1
#
_cell.length_a   1.000
_cell.length_b   1.000
_cell.length_c   1.000
_cell.angle_alpha   90.00
_cell.angle_beta   90.00
_cell.angle_gamma   90.00
#
_symmetry.space_group_name_H-M   'P 1'
#
loop_
_entity.id
_entity.type
_entity.pdbx_description
1 polymer ?
#
loop_
_entity_poly.entity_id
_entity_poly.type
_entity_poly.pdbx_seq_one_letter_code
_entity_poly.pdbx_strand_id
1 'polypeptide(L)'
;MVDIIFSSSFLGDMGDHSKKKSGFAMCVGCGSQIHDQYILRVSPDLEWHAACLKCAECSQYLDESCTCFVRDGKTYCKRDYVRLFGIKCAKCNLGFSSSDLVMRARDNVYHIECFRCSVCSRQLLPGDEFSLREDELLCRADHSLLLDRSSAGSPISPGHIHSNRALHLAG
;
A
#
# COMPACT_ATOMS: atom_id res chain seq x y z
N MET A 1 19.33 -4.17 -5.32
CA MET A 1 20.67 -3.65 -4.98
C MET A 1 21.21 -3.00 -6.24
N VAL A 2 21.89 -1.85 -6.10
CA VAL A 2 22.49 -1.14 -7.24
C VAL A 2 23.97 -1.52 -7.27
N ASP A 3 24.44 -2.12 -8.36
CA ASP A 3 25.83 -2.51 -8.53
C ASP A 3 26.53 -1.52 -9.46
N ILE A 4 27.82 -1.25 -9.21
CA ILE A 4 28.66 -0.47 -10.12
C ILE A 4 29.52 -1.44 -10.95
N ILE A 5 29.42 -1.35 -12.27
CA ILE A 5 30.21 -2.17 -13.21
C ILE A 5 31.13 -1.27 -14.00
N PHE A 6 32.38 -1.67 -14.17
CA PHE A 6 33.30 -0.99 -15.07
C PHE A 6 32.99 -1.32 -16.53
N SER A 7 32.88 -0.30 -17.38
CA SER A 7 32.74 -0.46 -18.83
C SER A 7 34.08 -0.95 -19.41
N SER A 8 34.33 -2.26 -19.41
CA SER A 8 35.55 -2.84 -19.99
C SER A 8 35.46 -2.81 -21.52
N SER A 9 35.76 -1.68 -22.14
CA SER A 9 35.87 -1.54 -23.60
C SER A 9 37.24 -1.05 -24.07
N PHE A 10 38.27 -1.07 -23.20
CA PHE A 10 39.56 -0.43 -23.47
C PHE A 10 40.80 -1.33 -23.31
N LEU A 11 40.73 -2.60 -23.73
CA LEU A 11 41.94 -3.39 -24.02
C LEU A 11 41.78 -4.01 -25.40
N GLY A 12 42.59 -3.54 -26.34
CA GLY A 12 42.72 -4.14 -27.67
C GLY A 12 43.48 -5.45 -27.61
N ASP A 13 43.04 -6.42 -28.41
CA ASP A 13 43.90 -7.46 -28.99
C ASP A 13 43.22 -8.12 -30.20
N MET A 14 44.01 -8.47 -31.21
CA MET A 14 43.59 -9.13 -32.46
C MET A 14 43.44 -10.64 -32.21
N GLY A 15 42.24 -11.22 -32.38
CA GLY A 15 42.13 -12.68 -32.37
C GLY A 15 40.72 -13.26 -32.23
N ASP A 16 40.29 -13.93 -33.29
CA ASP A 16 39.33 -15.04 -33.38
C ASP A 16 37.81 -14.76 -33.35
N HIS A 17 37.15 -15.24 -34.40
CA HIS A 17 35.72 -15.18 -34.67
C HIS A 17 35.00 -16.30 -33.90
N SER A 18 34.40 -15.96 -32.76
CA SER A 18 33.24 -16.69 -32.23
C SER A 18 32.38 -15.78 -31.35
N LYS A 19 31.30 -15.27 -31.96
CA LYS A 19 30.08 -14.68 -31.35
C LYS A 19 30.24 -14.02 -29.98
N LYS A 20 30.99 -12.92 -29.89
CA LYS A 20 30.85 -11.98 -28.76
C LYS A 20 29.65 -11.07 -29.06
N LYS A 21 28.58 -11.15 -28.26
CA LYS A 21 27.62 -10.04 -28.23
C LYS A 21 28.40 -8.83 -27.71
N SER A 22 28.91 -7.97 -28.60
CA SER A 22 29.30 -6.61 -28.25
C SER A 22 28.01 -5.81 -28.00
N GLY A 23 27.28 -6.21 -26.97
CA GLY A 23 26.07 -5.52 -26.54
C GLY A 23 26.52 -4.26 -25.85
N PHE A 24 26.41 -3.13 -26.54
CA PHE A 24 26.59 -1.86 -25.88
C PHE A 24 25.51 -1.70 -24.80
N ALA A 25 25.91 -1.29 -23.59
CA ALA A 25 24.99 -1.07 -22.49
C ALA A 25 24.04 0.08 -22.84
N MET A 26 22.74 -0.14 -22.69
CA MET A 26 21.71 0.84 -23.05
C MET A 26 21.04 1.36 -21.80
N CYS A 27 21.05 2.68 -21.61
CA CYS A 27 20.44 3.28 -20.44
C CYS A 27 18.92 3.20 -20.52
N VAL A 28 18.32 2.60 -19.49
CA VAL A 28 16.85 2.51 -19.35
C VAL A 28 16.20 3.89 -19.17
N GLY A 29 16.91 4.84 -18.56
CA GLY A 29 16.38 6.18 -18.29
C GLY A 29 16.28 7.10 -19.50
N CYS A 30 17.28 7.10 -20.39
CA CYS A 30 17.33 7.99 -21.55
C CYS A 30 17.24 7.25 -22.90
N GLY A 31 17.26 5.91 -22.90
CA GLY A 31 17.21 5.08 -24.11
C GLY A 31 18.48 5.15 -24.98
N SER A 32 19.54 5.80 -24.51
CA SER A 32 20.79 5.98 -25.26
C SER A 32 21.89 5.06 -24.74
N GLN A 33 22.91 4.85 -25.57
CA GLN A 33 24.07 4.03 -25.21
C GLN A 33 24.86 4.64 -24.06
N ILE A 34 25.34 3.78 -23.14
CA ILE A 34 26.19 4.17 -22.02
C ILE A 34 27.65 4.12 -22.46
N HIS A 35 28.30 5.28 -22.42
CA HIS A 35 29.74 5.45 -22.67
C HIS A 35 30.52 5.85 -21.41
N ASP A 36 29.83 5.90 -20.26
CA ASP A 36 30.42 6.25 -18.97
C ASP A 36 31.44 5.18 -18.56
N GLN A 37 32.47 5.60 -17.83
CA GLN A 37 33.49 4.70 -17.27
C GLN A 37 32.89 3.61 -16.34
N TYR A 38 31.79 3.95 -15.69
CA TYR A 38 31.06 3.09 -14.77
C TYR A 38 29.57 3.10 -15.10
N ILE A 39 28.96 1.92 -15.04
CA ILE A 39 27.56 1.66 -15.34
C ILE A 39 26.88 1.27 -14.02
N LEU A 40 25.75 1.91 -13.72
CA LEU A 40 24.92 1.50 -12.59
C LEU A 40 23.94 0.43 -13.05
N ARG A 41 23.96 -0.73 -12.40
CA ARG A 41 23.05 -1.84 -12.67
C ARG A 41 22.07 -2.03 -11.52
N VAL A 42 20.79 -1.99 -11.83
CA VAL A 42 19.69 -2.27 -10.90
C VAL A 42 19.13 -3.65 -11.24
N SER A 43 19.08 -4.54 -10.24
CA SER A 43 18.54 -5.90 -10.40
C SER A 43 17.12 -5.91 -11.01
N PRO A 44 16.80 -6.86 -11.92
CA PRO A 44 17.63 -7.99 -12.35
C PRO A 44 18.77 -7.59 -13.30
N ASP A 45 18.54 -6.76 -14.33
CA ASP A 45 19.56 -6.42 -15.35
C ASP A 45 19.29 -5.05 -16.01
N LEU A 46 18.93 -4.04 -15.23
CA LEU A 46 18.63 -2.69 -15.74
C LEU A 46 19.86 -1.79 -15.64
N GLU A 47 20.32 -1.26 -16.77
CA GLU A 47 21.53 -0.43 -16.84
C GLU A 47 21.20 1.06 -16.94
N TRP A 48 21.97 1.88 -16.23
CA TRP A 48 21.74 3.32 -16.13
C TRP A 48 23.05 4.10 -16.17
N HIS A 49 23.04 5.27 -16.82
CA HIS A 49 24.03 6.31 -16.54
C HIS A 49 23.92 6.74 -15.08
N ALA A 50 25.04 7.15 -14.49
CA ALA A 50 25.03 7.70 -13.14
C ALA A 50 24.12 8.94 -13.03
N ALA A 51 24.10 9.78 -14.06
CA ALA A 51 23.23 10.96 -14.13
C ALA A 51 21.75 10.64 -14.36
N CYS A 52 21.44 9.45 -14.89
CA CYS A 52 20.06 9.05 -15.21
C CYS A 52 19.38 8.33 -14.04
N LEU A 53 20.14 7.70 -13.14
CA LEU A 53 19.58 6.96 -12.01
C LEU A 53 19.20 7.90 -10.85
N LYS A 54 18.00 8.47 -10.94
CA LYS A 54 17.44 9.40 -9.94
C LYS A 54 16.00 9.08 -9.57
N CYS A 55 15.57 9.50 -8.39
CA CYS A 55 14.17 9.39 -7.98
C CYS A 55 13.28 10.25 -8.87
N ALA A 56 12.23 9.68 -9.45
CA ALA A 56 11.27 10.39 -10.30
C ALA A 56 10.49 11.49 -9.54
N GLU A 57 10.39 11.39 -8.21
CA GLU A 57 9.66 12.33 -7.37
C GLU A 57 10.55 13.44 -6.82
N CYS A 58 11.62 13.09 -6.11
CA CYS A 58 12.48 14.06 -5.44
C CYS A 58 13.75 14.43 -6.22
N SER A 59 13.99 13.81 -7.38
CA SER A 59 15.21 13.98 -8.21
C SER A 59 16.53 13.65 -7.54
N GLN A 60 16.52 13.04 -6.35
CA GLN A 60 17.73 12.57 -5.67
C GLN A 60 18.39 11.44 -6.45
N TYR A 61 19.72 11.49 -6.63
CA TYR A 61 20.49 10.39 -7.20
C TYR A 61 20.43 9.15 -6.32
N LEU A 62 20.28 7.98 -6.95
CA LEU A 62 20.18 6.70 -6.29
C LEU A 62 21.47 5.93 -6.57
N ASP A 63 22.43 6.03 -5.66
CA ASP A 63 23.71 5.34 -5.75
C ASP A 63 23.71 4.02 -4.96
N GLU A 64 24.87 3.37 -4.85
CA GLU A 64 25.08 2.10 -4.14
C GLU A 64 24.69 2.16 -2.66
N SER A 65 24.72 3.35 -2.02
CA SER A 65 24.33 3.51 -0.62
C SER A 65 22.81 3.42 -0.40
N CYS A 66 22.03 3.52 -1.48
CA CYS A 66 20.59 3.65 -1.42
C CYS A 66 19.86 2.48 -2.09
N THR A 67 18.87 1.93 -1.39
CA THR A 67 17.91 1.00 -2.02
C THR A 67 16.98 1.78 -2.95
N CYS A 68 17.01 1.44 -4.23
CA CYS A 68 16.09 1.97 -5.24
C CYS A 68 14.98 0.95 -5.56
N PHE A 69 13.83 1.48 -5.97
CA PHE A 69 12.67 0.70 -6.37
C PHE A 69 12.28 1.10 -7.79
N VAL A 70 12.09 0.12 -8.67
CA VAL A 70 11.65 0.35 -10.06
C VAL A 70 10.19 -0.04 -10.19
N ARG A 71 9.39 0.87 -10.74
CA ARG A 71 7.96 0.64 -11.01
C ARG A 71 7.54 1.41 -12.26
N ASP A 72 6.92 0.72 -13.21
CA ASP A 72 6.45 1.30 -14.48
C ASP A 72 7.54 2.08 -15.23
N GLY A 73 8.76 1.54 -15.25
CA GLY A 73 9.93 2.16 -15.88
C GLY A 73 10.52 3.37 -15.13
N LYS A 74 9.96 3.74 -13.98
CA LYS A 74 10.45 4.85 -13.14
C LYS A 74 11.17 4.33 -11.89
N THR A 75 12.20 5.05 -11.49
CA THR A 75 13.00 4.78 -10.29
C THR A 75 12.58 5.67 -9.14
N TYR A 76 12.45 5.10 -7.94
CA TYR A 76 12.04 5.82 -6.73
C TYR A 76 12.99 5.50 -5.57
N CYS A 77 13.26 6.50 -4.72
CA CYS A 77 13.91 6.27 -3.43
C CYS A 77 12.95 5.53 -2.49
N LYS A 78 13.48 4.83 -1.47
CA LYS A 78 12.67 4.12 -0.47
C LYS A 78 11.55 4.99 0.11
N ARG A 79 11.84 6.25 0.45
CA ARG A 79 10.88 7.18 1.06
C ARG A 79 9.69 7.45 0.14
N ASP A 80 9.96 7.85 -1.11
CA ASP A 80 8.89 8.18 -2.06
C ASP A 80 8.16 6.95 -2.55
N TYR A 81 8.85 5.81 -2.69
CA TYR A 81 8.21 4.55 -3.03
C TYR A 81 7.19 4.12 -1.97
N VAL A 82 7.56 4.16 -0.69
CA VAL A 82 6.65 3.83 0.42
C VAL A 82 5.50 4.84 0.51
N ARG A 83 5.77 6.14 0.31
CA ARG A 83 4.75 7.19 0.34
C ARG A 83 3.69 7.01 -0.76
N LEU A 84 4.12 6.70 -1.98
CA LEU A 84 3.25 6.59 -3.15
C LEU A 84 2.56 5.23 -3.26
N PHE A 85 3.32 4.15 -3.06
CA PHE A 85 2.91 2.79 -3.39
C PHE A 85 2.94 1.83 -2.20
N GLY A 86 3.36 2.31 -1.02
CA GLY A 86 3.35 1.51 0.19
C GLY A 86 1.93 1.18 0.63
N ILE A 87 1.82 0.09 1.39
CA ILE A 87 0.57 -0.30 2.04
C ILE A 87 0.19 0.81 3.03
N LYS A 88 -1.09 1.19 3.04
CA LYS A 88 -1.64 2.20 3.94
C LYS A 88 -2.61 1.55 4.91
N CYS A 89 -2.75 2.14 6.09
CA CYS A 89 -3.74 1.70 7.05
C CYS A 89 -5.14 1.95 6.48
N ALA A 90 -5.99 0.91 6.44
CA ALA A 90 -7.35 1.02 5.91
C ALA A 90 -8.25 1.96 6.71
N LYS A 91 -7.89 2.30 7.96
CA LYS A 91 -8.65 3.26 8.79
C LYS A 91 -8.17 4.69 8.66
N CYS A 92 -6.87 4.95 8.87
CA CYS A 92 -6.33 6.33 8.91
C CYS A 92 -5.68 6.78 7.59
N ASN A 93 -5.54 5.88 6.62
CA ASN A 93 -4.89 6.12 5.32
C ASN A 93 -3.41 6.57 5.38
N LEU A 94 -2.78 6.46 6.55
CA LEU A 94 -1.35 6.71 6.72
C LEU A 94 -0.53 5.44 6.44
N GLY A 95 0.69 5.62 5.95
CA GLY A 95 1.64 4.53 5.74
C GLY A 95 2.21 3.96 7.04
N PHE A 96 3.00 2.89 6.89
CA PHE A 96 3.70 2.23 8.00
C PHE A 96 5.21 2.51 7.95
N SER A 97 5.83 2.61 9.11
CA SER A 97 7.28 2.58 9.25
C SER A 97 7.80 1.14 9.13
N SER A 98 9.11 0.97 8.88
CA SER A 98 9.71 -0.37 8.78
C SER A 98 9.71 -1.17 10.10
N SER A 99 9.52 -0.49 11.23
CA SER A 99 9.48 -1.10 12.57
C SER A 99 8.06 -1.20 13.13
N ASP A 100 7.04 -0.74 12.42
CA ASP A 100 5.67 -0.76 12.91
C ASP A 100 5.13 -2.19 12.97
N LEU A 101 4.58 -2.55 14.12
CA LEU A 101 3.72 -3.71 14.23
C LEU A 101 2.32 -3.37 13.69
N VAL A 102 1.73 -4.31 12.96
CA VAL A 102 0.47 -4.09 12.24
C VAL A 102 -0.53 -5.20 12.53
N MET A 103 -1.82 -4.85 12.49
CA MET A 103 -2.92 -5.81 12.51
C MET A 103 -3.36 -6.08 11.07
N ARG A 104 -3.64 -7.34 10.74
CA ARG A 104 -4.14 -7.75 9.43
C ARG A 104 -5.52 -8.39 9.56
N ALA A 105 -6.45 -7.97 8.71
CA ALA A 105 -7.77 -8.58 8.61
C ALA A 105 -8.18 -8.64 7.13
N ARG A 106 -8.30 -9.86 6.59
CA ARG A 106 -8.45 -10.11 5.15
C ARG A 106 -7.34 -9.40 4.35
N ASP A 107 -7.69 -8.56 3.39
CA ASP A 107 -6.77 -7.82 2.54
C ASP A 107 -6.31 -6.48 3.15
N ASN A 108 -6.88 -6.10 4.30
CA ASN A 108 -6.61 -4.81 4.94
C ASN A 108 -5.55 -4.91 6.04
N VAL A 109 -4.75 -3.85 6.14
CA VAL A 109 -3.72 -3.68 7.17
C VAL A 109 -4.05 -2.45 8.00
N TYR A 110 -3.82 -2.52 9.31
CA TYR A 110 -4.14 -1.46 10.26
C TYR A 110 -3.00 -1.23 11.23
N HIS A 111 -2.82 0.02 11.68
CA HIS A 111 -2.04 0.26 12.89
C HIS A 111 -2.72 -0.44 14.08
N ILE A 112 -1.94 -0.88 15.05
CA ILE A 112 -2.47 -1.49 16.28
C ILE A 112 -3.50 -0.58 16.95
N GLU A 113 -3.25 0.72 16.99
CA GLU A 113 -4.16 1.72 17.56
C GLU A 113 -5.40 1.97 16.71
N CYS A 114 -5.33 1.70 15.40
CA CYS A 114 -6.45 1.85 14.48
C CYS A 114 -7.40 0.64 14.51
N PHE A 115 -6.92 -0.54 14.92
CA PHE A 115 -7.68 -1.77 14.97
C PHE A 115 -8.67 -1.79 16.15
N ARG A 116 -9.79 -1.07 15.99
CA ARG A 116 -10.79 -0.80 17.02
C ARG A 116 -12.19 -1.00 16.46
N CYS A 117 -13.12 -1.41 17.31
CA CYS A 117 -14.54 -1.44 16.98
C CYS A 117 -15.02 -0.04 16.58
N SER A 118 -15.77 0.04 15.47
CA SER A 118 -16.28 1.30 14.92
C SER A 118 -17.43 1.88 15.75
N VAL A 119 -18.07 1.06 16.60
CA VAL A 119 -19.17 1.48 17.48
C VAL A 119 -18.65 1.88 18.86
N CYS A 120 -18.09 0.95 19.63
CA CYS A 120 -17.64 1.24 21.00
C CYS A 120 -16.20 1.77 21.11
N SER A 121 -15.45 1.90 20.00
CA SER A 121 -14.04 2.34 19.98
C SER A 121 -13.05 1.47 20.80
N ARG A 122 -13.50 0.33 21.33
CA ARG A 122 -12.64 -0.65 22.00
C ARG A 122 -11.61 -1.19 21.01
N GLN A 123 -10.36 -1.27 21.46
CA GLN A 123 -9.29 -1.93 20.73
C GLN A 123 -9.47 -3.44 20.69
N LEU A 124 -9.33 -4.02 19.51
CA LEU A 124 -9.41 -5.44 19.28
C LEU A 124 -8.00 -6.02 19.35
N LEU A 125 -7.76 -6.97 20.25
CA LEU A 125 -6.44 -7.57 20.48
C LEU A 125 -6.36 -8.98 19.87
N PRO A 126 -5.16 -9.54 19.70
CA PRO A 126 -5.02 -10.95 19.34
C PRO A 126 -5.81 -11.86 20.29
N GLY A 127 -6.71 -12.66 19.73
CA GLY A 127 -7.63 -13.52 20.48
C GLY A 127 -9.06 -12.97 20.62
N ASP A 128 -9.29 -11.68 20.36
CA ASP A 128 -10.64 -11.12 20.34
C ASP A 128 -11.41 -11.57 19.09
N GLU A 129 -12.69 -11.92 19.27
CA GLU A 129 -13.61 -12.16 18.16
C GLU A 129 -14.15 -10.84 17.60
N PHE A 130 -14.09 -10.69 16.29
CA PHE A 130 -14.58 -9.50 15.57
C PHE A 130 -15.18 -9.89 14.22
N SER A 131 -15.92 -8.94 13.63
CA SER A 131 -16.39 -9.01 12.26
C SER A 131 -15.89 -7.81 11.45
N LEU A 132 -15.68 -8.02 10.16
CA LEU A 132 -15.26 -6.99 9.21
C LEU A 132 -16.31 -6.88 8.09
N ARG A 133 -17.00 -5.74 8.00
CA ARG A 133 -18.03 -5.45 7.00
C ARG A 133 -17.70 -4.15 6.29
N GLU A 134 -17.45 -4.18 4.98
CA GLU A 134 -17.17 -2.97 4.16
C GLU A 134 -16.18 -2.00 4.84
N ASP A 135 -15.08 -2.55 5.38
CA ASP A 135 -14.02 -1.85 6.14
C ASP A 135 -14.34 -1.44 7.59
N GLU A 136 -15.55 -1.70 8.07
CA GLU A 136 -15.93 -1.51 9.48
C GLU A 136 -15.58 -2.73 10.33
N LEU A 137 -14.74 -2.49 11.35
CA LEU A 137 -14.44 -3.47 12.40
C LEU A 137 -15.51 -3.40 13.49
N LEU A 138 -16.09 -4.54 13.86
CA LEU A 138 -17.08 -4.63 14.93
C LEU A 138 -16.66 -5.72 15.92
N CYS A 139 -16.67 -5.40 17.21
CA CYS A 139 -16.46 -6.42 18.24
C CYS A 139 -17.66 -7.38 18.29
N ARG A 140 -17.47 -8.56 18.89
CA ARG A 140 -18.54 -9.56 19.04
C ARG A 140 -19.84 -8.99 19.63
N ALA A 141 -19.75 -8.13 20.65
CA ALA A 141 -20.92 -7.57 21.32
C ALA A 141 -21.73 -6.65 20.38
N ASP A 142 -21.07 -5.67 19.75
CA ASP A 142 -21.74 -4.73 18.84
C ASP A 142 -22.24 -5.43 17.58
N HIS A 143 -21.50 -6.43 17.08
CA HIS A 143 -21.95 -7.25 15.96
C HIS A 143 -23.24 -8.01 16.28
N SER A 144 -23.37 -8.60 17.48
CA SER A 144 -24.58 -9.31 17.90
C SER A 144 -25.79 -8.37 17.95
N LEU A 145 -25.63 -7.18 18.55
CA LEU A 145 -26.71 -6.20 18.67
C LEU A 145 -27.22 -5.72 17.30
N LEU A 146 -26.32 -5.54 16.33
CA LEU A 146 -26.69 -5.16 14.98
C LEU A 146 -27.48 -6.27 14.27
N LEU A 147 -27.13 -7.54 14.48
CA LEU A 147 -27.88 -8.67 13.94
C LEU A 147 -29.28 -8.77 14.56
N ASP A 148 -29.40 -8.64 15.88
CA ASP A 148 -30.68 -8.67 16.60
C ASP A 148 -31.62 -7.53 16.15
N ARG A 149 -31.07 -6.34 15.90
CA ARG A 149 -31.83 -5.22 15.34
C ARG A 149 -32.25 -5.46 13.89
N SER A 150 -31.45 -6.18 13.12
CA SER A 150 -31.75 -6.50 11.72
C SER A 150 -32.83 -7.59 11.60
N SER A 151 -32.89 -8.51 12.56
CA SER A 151 -33.94 -9.54 12.64
C SER A 151 -35.23 -9.02 13.28
N ALA A 152 -35.18 -7.94 14.07
CA ALA A 152 -36.35 -7.27 14.66
C ALA A 152 -37.09 -6.30 13.71
N GLY A 153 -36.99 -6.48 12.39
CA GLY A 153 -37.68 -5.67 11.39
C GLY A 153 -39.20 -5.89 11.37
N SER A 154 -39.93 -5.28 12.32
CA SER A 154 -41.25 -4.63 12.13
C SER A 154 -41.74 -4.01 13.46
N PRO A 155 -41.82 -2.67 13.61
CA PRO A 155 -42.69 -2.08 14.60
C PRO A 155 -44.14 -2.23 14.11
N ILE A 156 -44.92 -3.10 14.77
CA ILE A 156 -46.38 -3.10 14.65
C ILE A 156 -46.85 -1.71 15.07
N SER A 157 -47.41 -0.94 14.14
CA SER A 157 -48.05 0.34 14.44
C SER A 157 -49.12 0.14 15.52
N PRO A 158 -49.25 1.01 16.53
CA PRO A 158 -50.37 0.94 17.45
C PRO A 158 -51.65 1.30 16.68
N GLY A 159 -52.46 0.28 16.39
CA GLY A 159 -53.78 0.43 15.80
C GLY A 159 -54.70 1.22 16.71
N HIS A 160 -55.16 2.36 16.21
CA HIS A 160 -56.49 2.94 16.35
C HIS A 160 -57.34 2.42 17.52
N ILE A 161 -57.41 3.17 18.62
CA ILE A 161 -58.53 3.06 19.58
C ILE A 161 -59.59 4.06 19.11
N HIS A 162 -60.72 3.53 18.65
CA HIS A 162 -61.92 4.28 18.28
C HIS A 162 -62.31 5.27 19.39
N SER A 163 -62.36 6.56 19.03
CA SER A 163 -63.10 7.56 19.78
C SER A 163 -64.59 7.36 19.51
N ASN A 164 -65.28 6.63 20.39
CA ASN A 164 -66.73 6.62 20.43
C ASN A 164 -67.22 7.61 21.49
N ARG A 165 -68.02 8.57 20.99
CA ARG A 165 -68.82 9.56 21.70
C ARG A 165 -69.53 9.02 22.95
N ALA A 166 -69.54 9.82 24.01
CA ALA A 166 -70.74 10.05 24.82
C ALA A 166 -70.70 11.48 25.38
N LEU A 167 -71.44 12.39 24.74
CA LEU A 167 -71.89 13.63 25.34
C LEU A 167 -73.00 13.26 26.33
N HIS A 168 -72.84 13.59 27.61
CA HIS A 168 -74.00 13.75 28.49
C HIS A 168 -73.79 14.91 29.46
N LEU A 169 -74.80 15.78 29.48
CA LEU A 169 -74.93 17.04 30.20
C LEU A 169 -75.72 16.81 31.51
N ALA A 170 -75.62 17.80 32.39
CA ALA A 170 -76.46 18.14 33.56
C ALA A 170 -76.09 17.45 34.89
N GLY A 171 -76.04 18.16 36.02
CA GLY A 171 -76.43 19.54 36.32
C GLY A 171 -75.92 19.97 37.70
#